data_AF-A0A1E4R4T4-F1
#
_entry.id   AF-A0A1E4R4T4-F1
#
_cell.length_a   1.000
_cell.length_b   1.000
_cell.length_c   1.000
_cell.angle_alpha   90.00
_cell.angle_beta   90.00
_cell.angle_gamma   90.00
#
_symmetry.space_group_name_H-M   'P 1'
#
loop_
_entity.id
_entity.type
_entity.pdbx_description
1 polymer ?
#
loop_
_entity_poly.entity_id
_entity_poly.type
_entity_poly.pdbx_seq_one_letter_code
_entity_poly.pdbx_strand_id
1 'polypeptide(L)'
;MYAYAIDSKGFIVESYLIGGDVTVPLTAITKQLPQPLPFVKPNWNGEEWVEGETEEEKTEREEKQLLESLKPSPKEIADAELEIMFLTLLADVGVIQ
;
A
#
# COMPACT_ATOMS: atom_id res chain seq x y z
N MET A 1 8.64 -31.03 5.06
CA MET A 1 8.75 -29.85 4.15
C MET A 1 7.62 -28.90 4.53
N TYR A 2 7.75 -27.59 4.34
CA TYR A 2 6.67 -26.64 4.71
C TYR A 2 6.02 -26.06 3.46
N ALA A 3 4.71 -25.80 3.54
CA ALA A 3 3.97 -24.99 2.57
C ALA A 3 3.36 -23.79 3.29
N TYR A 4 3.31 -22.64 2.63
CA TYR A 4 2.86 -21.38 3.21
C TYR A 4 1.69 -20.81 2.41
N ALA A 5 0.55 -20.58 3.06
CA ALA A 5 -0.52 -19.78 2.49
C ALA A 5 -0.22 -18.29 2.73
N ILE A 6 -0.36 -17.47 1.69
CA ILE A 6 -0.10 -16.03 1.72
C ILE A 6 -1.38 -15.22 1.52
N ASP A 7 -1.41 -14.00 2.03
CA ASP A 7 -2.47 -13.03 1.76
C ASP A 7 -2.27 -12.31 0.40
N SER A 8 -3.20 -11.43 0.03
CA SER A 8 -3.11 -10.61 -1.19
C SER A 8 -1.93 -9.64 -1.20
N LYS A 9 -1.23 -9.48 -0.06
CA LYS A 9 -0.06 -8.63 0.09
C LYS A 9 1.23 -9.44 0.11
N GLY A 10 1.18 -10.77 -0.02
CA GLY A 10 2.34 -11.65 -0.04
C GLY A 10 2.83 -12.12 1.34
N PHE A 11 2.12 -11.81 2.43
CA PHE A 11 2.54 -12.23 3.78
C PHE A 11 1.96 -13.58 4.16
N ILE A 12 2.74 -14.36 4.91
CA ILE A 12 2.30 -15.67 5.43
C ILE A 12 1.14 -15.48 6.40
N VAL A 13 0.05 -16.20 6.13
CA VAL A 13 -1.15 -16.32 6.96
C VAL A 13 -1.16 -17.66 7.70
N GLU A 14 -0.81 -18.74 7.01
CA GLU A 14 -0.83 -20.10 7.59
C GLU A 14 0.35 -20.93 7.06
N SER A 15 0.90 -21.81 7.90
CA SER A 15 1.97 -22.73 7.54
C SER A 15 1.53 -24.18 7.74
N TYR A 16 1.76 -25.01 6.72
CA TYR A 16 1.43 -26.43 6.72
C TYR A 16 2.70 -27.26 6.71
N LEU A 17 2.75 -28.27 7.59
CA LEU A 17 3.80 -29.27 7.56
C LEU A 17 3.43 -30.35 6.54
N ILE A 18 4.11 -30.35 5.40
CA ILE A 18 4.02 -31.40 4.38
C ILE A 18 4.72 -32.65 4.96
N GLY A 19 3.90 -33.55 5.47
CA GLY A 19 4.31 -34.81 6.12
C GLY A 19 3.18 -35.63 6.76
N GLY A 20 1.91 -35.22 6.64
CA GLY A 20 0.74 -35.95 7.18
C GLY A 20 -0.50 -35.79 6.29
N ASP A 21 -1.69 -36.18 6.80
CA ASP A 21 -3.01 -36.11 6.13
C ASP A 21 -3.59 -34.68 6.01
N VAL A 22 -2.72 -33.67 5.87
CA VAL A 22 -3.14 -32.28 5.77
C VAL A 22 -3.34 -31.92 4.31
N THR A 23 -4.56 -31.49 3.95
CA THR A 23 -4.84 -30.98 2.61
C THR A 23 -4.22 -29.59 2.46
N VAL A 24 -3.14 -29.51 1.70
CA VAL A 24 -2.46 -28.24 1.41
C VAL A 24 -3.12 -27.57 0.19
N PRO A 25 -3.45 -26.27 0.25
CA PRO A 25 -3.94 -25.55 -0.92
C PRO A 25 -2.93 -25.58 -2.08
N LEU A 26 -3.37 -25.78 -3.32
CA LEU A 26 -2.47 -25.74 -4.49
C LEU A 26 -1.78 -24.38 -4.66
N THR A 27 -2.36 -23.31 -4.12
CA THR A 27 -1.82 -21.96 -4.14
C THR A 27 -0.76 -21.70 -3.07
N ALA A 28 -0.48 -22.69 -2.21
CA ALA A 28 0.50 -22.53 -1.15
C ALA A 28 1.93 -22.56 -1.71
N ILE A 29 2.78 -21.69 -1.17
CA ILE A 29 4.18 -21.57 -1.54
C ILE A 29 4.98 -22.65 -0.83
N THR A 30 5.64 -23.53 -1.58
CA THR A 30 6.50 -24.60 -1.04
C THR A 30 7.97 -24.20 -0.97
N LYS A 31 8.32 -23.00 -1.45
CA LYS A 31 9.70 -22.47 -1.42
C LYS A 31 10.11 -22.24 0.03
N GLN A 32 11.30 -22.73 0.39
CA GLN A 32 11.82 -22.62 1.75
C GLN A 32 12.05 -21.16 2.12
N LEU A 33 11.69 -20.79 3.35
CA LEU A 33 11.99 -19.47 3.90
C LEU A 33 13.50 -19.27 4.07
N PRO A 34 14.01 -18.05 3.87
CA PRO A 34 15.40 -17.73 4.17
C PRO A 34 15.72 -18.07 5.63
N GLN A 35 16.87 -18.69 5.87
CA GLN A 35 17.36 -19.07 7.19
C GLN A 35 18.76 -18.46 7.42
N PRO A 36 19.03 -17.86 8.61
CA PRO A 36 18.09 -17.62 9.70
C PRO A 36 16.94 -16.69 9.25
N LEU A 37 15.79 -16.78 9.94
CA LEU A 37 14.69 -15.87 9.61
C LEU A 37 15.17 -14.43 9.76
N PRO A 38 14.92 -13.57 8.76
CA PRO A 38 15.26 -12.16 8.87
C PRO A 38 14.51 -11.53 10.05
N PHE A 39 15.06 -10.44 10.58
CA PHE A 39 14.39 -9.65 11.63
C PHE A 39 13.04 -9.08 11.16
N VAL A 40 12.83 -9.04 9.85
CA VAL A 40 11.64 -8.51 9.21
C VAL A 40 10.76 -9.64 8.70
N LYS A 41 9.43 -9.44 8.71
CA LYS A 41 8.48 -10.45 8.28
C LYS A 41 8.69 -10.76 6.79
N PRO A 42 8.93 -12.02 6.41
CA PRO A 42 9.15 -12.39 5.01
C PRO A 42 7.87 -12.15 4.19
N ASN A 43 8.05 -11.58 3.00
CA ASN A 43 7.01 -11.27 2.04
C ASN A 43 7.28 -12.02 0.72
N TRP A 44 6.24 -12.53 0.07
CA TRP A 44 6.33 -13.24 -1.20
C TRP A 44 6.07 -12.29 -2.37
N ASN A 45 7.08 -12.09 -3.22
CA ASN A 45 6.95 -11.21 -4.39
C ASN A 45 6.41 -11.91 -5.65
N GLY A 46 6.09 -13.21 -5.57
CA GLY A 46 5.68 -14.03 -6.70
C GLY A 46 6.73 -15.07 -7.14
N GLU A 47 8.01 -14.82 -6.84
CA GLU A 47 9.13 -15.66 -7.23
C GLU A 47 9.98 -16.11 -6.03
N GLU A 48 10.19 -15.22 -5.06
CA GLU A 48 11.00 -15.45 -3.87
C GLU A 48 10.50 -14.73 -2.62
N TRP A 49 11.07 -15.14 -1.48
CA TRP A 49 10.85 -14.49 -0.20
C TRP A 49 11.78 -13.29 -0.10
N VAL A 50 11.18 -12.11 0.00
CA VAL A 50 11.87 -10.83 0.22
C VAL A 50 11.60 -10.34 1.64
N GLU A 51 12.40 -9.39 2.11
CA GLU A 51 12.15 -8.69 3.36
C GLU A 51 10.89 -7.83 3.21
N GLY A 52 9.92 -7.99 4.12
CA GLY A 52 8.73 -7.14 4.17
C GLY A 52 9.02 -5.77 4.77
N GLU A 53 8.00 -4.91 4.86
CA GLU A 53 8.13 -3.59 5.53
C GLU A 53 8.13 -3.73 7.06
N THR A 54 8.89 -2.86 7.74
CA THR A 54 8.75 -2.67 9.20
C THR A 54 7.45 -1.91 9.53
N GLU A 55 7.09 -1.87 10.82
CA GLU A 55 5.92 -1.12 11.27
C GLU A 55 6.11 0.40 11.09
N GLU A 56 7.34 0.88 11.26
CA GLU A 56 7.73 2.27 10.99
C GLU A 56 7.61 2.59 9.48
N GLU A 57 8.15 1.73 8.61
CA GLU A 57 8.11 1.92 7.15
C GLU A 57 6.67 1.93 6.62
N LYS A 58 5.83 1.04 7.16
CA LYS A 58 4.40 1.01 6.84
C LYS A 58 3.71 2.32 7.26
N THR A 59 4.02 2.82 8.46
CA THR A 59 3.44 4.08 8.97
C THR A 59 3.85 5.26 8.09
N GLU A 60 5.14 5.37 7.74
CA GLU A 60 5.62 6.43 6.84
C GLU A 60 4.94 6.37 5.46
N ARG A 61 4.72 5.17 4.91
CA ARG A 61 4.03 5.01 3.63
C ARG A 61 2.57 5.45 3.71
N GLU A 62 1.87 5.08 4.76
CA GLU A 62 0.47 5.45 4.98
C GLU A 62 0.32 6.96 5.21
N GLU A 63 1.24 7.58 5.96
CA GLU A 63 1.30 9.04 6.12
C GLU A 63 1.54 9.76 4.80
N LYS A 64 2.48 9.30 3.98
CA LYS A 64 2.74 9.87 2.64
C LYS A 64 1.50 9.78 1.75
N GLN A 65 0.81 8.64 1.76
CA GLN A 65 -0.41 8.44 0.97
C GLN A 65 -1.56 9.35 1.44
N LEU A 66 -1.69 9.56 2.75
CA LEU A 66 -2.64 10.51 3.31
C LEU A 66 -2.30 11.96 2.89
N LEU A 67 -1.03 12.35 2.96
CA LEU A 67 -0.61 13.68 2.54
C LEU A 67 -0.86 13.92 1.05
N GLU A 68 -0.62 12.92 0.20
CA GLU A 68 -0.95 13.01 -1.23
C GLU A 68 -2.46 13.09 -1.48
N SER A 69 -3.28 12.37 -0.70
CA SER A 69 -4.74 12.41 -0.87
C SER A 69 -5.38 13.73 -0.40
N LEU A 70 -4.69 14.48 0.46
CA LEU A 70 -5.08 15.83 0.87
C LEU A 70 -4.71 16.91 -0.15
N LYS A 71 -3.86 16.61 -1.14
CA LYS A 71 -3.53 17.59 -2.18
C LYS A 71 -4.73 17.75 -3.10
N PRO A 72 -5.21 18.99 -3.33
CA PRO A 72 -6.26 19.23 -4.30
C PRO A 72 -5.80 18.79 -5.68
N SER A 73 -6.73 18.25 -6.45
CA SER A 73 -6.47 17.86 -7.83
C SER A 73 -6.17 19.09 -8.70
N PRO A 74 -5.41 18.94 -9.81
CA PRO A 74 -5.15 20.05 -10.73
C PRO A 74 -6.42 20.73 -11.24
N LYS A 75 -7.52 19.98 -11.35
CA LYS A 75 -8.82 20.50 -11.75
C LYS A 75 -9.42 21.41 -10.67
N GLU A 76 -9.42 20.98 -9.41
CA GLU A 76 -9.93 21.79 -8.29
C GLU A 76 -9.13 23.09 -8.14
N ILE A 77 -7.81 23.03 -8.37
CA ILE A 77 -6.95 24.22 -8.39
C ILE A 77 -7.38 25.17 -9.52
N ALA A 78 -7.53 24.67 -10.75
CA ALA A 78 -7.92 25.49 -11.90
C ALA A 78 -9.32 26.11 -11.75
N ASP A 79 -10.27 25.34 -11.21
CA ASP A 79 -11.63 25.82 -10.95
C ASP A 79 -11.60 26.96 -9.90
N ALA A 80 -10.81 26.81 -8.83
CA ALA A 80 -10.64 27.85 -7.81
C ALA A 80 -9.93 29.10 -8.35
N GLU A 81 -8.90 28.95 -9.18
CA GLU A 81 -8.20 30.09 -9.82
C GLU A 81 -9.15 30.90 -10.71
N LEU A 82 -10.00 30.22 -11.48
CA LEU A 82 -11.00 30.84 -12.34
C LEU A 82 -12.07 31.56 -11.52
N GLU A 83 -12.52 30.98 -10.42
CA GLU A 83 -13.45 31.63 -9.48
C GLU A 83 -12.83 32.90 -8.88
N ILE A 84 -11.59 32.83 -8.40
CA ILE A 84 -10.85 33.99 -7.87
C ILE A 84 -10.75 35.10 -8.91
N MET A 85 -10.44 34.75 -10.17
CA MET A 85 -10.37 35.72 -11.26
C MET A 85 -11.71 36.41 -11.49
N PHE A 86 -12.83 35.66 -11.51
CA PHE A 86 -14.17 36.25 -11.65
C PHE A 86 -14.54 37.16 -10.49
N LEU A 87 -14.30 36.72 -9.25
CA LEU A 87 -14.56 37.53 -8.06
C LEU A 87 -13.75 38.83 -8.09
N THR A 88 -12.48 38.75 -8.49
CA THR A 88 -11.61 39.94 -8.62
C THR A 88 -12.14 40.90 -9.67
N LEU A 89 -12.52 40.41 -10.86
CA LEU A 89 -13.09 41.25 -11.90
C LEU A 89 -14.40 41.92 -11.47
N LEU A 90 -15.28 41.17 -10.79
CA LEU A 90 -16.55 41.68 -10.30
C LEU A 90 -16.35 42.75 -9.21
N ALA A 91 -15.33 42.58 -8.36
CA ALA A 91 -14.93 43.60 -7.39
C ALA A 91 -14.39 44.86 -8.09
N ASP A 92 -13.54 44.69 -9.11
CA ASP A 92 -12.94 45.80 -9.87
C ASP A 92 -13.99 46.65 -10.61
N VAL A 93 -15.04 46.01 -11.15
CA VAL A 93 -16.17 46.71 -11.78
C VAL A 93 -17.23 47.20 -10.79
N GLY A 94 -17.01 46.99 -9.49
CA GLY A 94 -17.87 47.48 -8.41
C GLY A 94 -19.21 46.76 -8.29
N VAL A 95 -19.32 45.53 -8.82
CA VAL A 95 -20.54 44.70 -8.73
C VAL A 95 -20.67 44.05 -7.36
N ILE A 96 -19.54 43.72 -6.72
CA ILE A 96 -19.46 43.15 -5.37
C ILE A 96 -18.42 43.93 -4.54
N GLN A 97 -18.60 43.99 -3.21
CA GLN A 97 -17.76 44.75 -2.26
C GLN A 97 -17.10 43.82 -1.25
#